data_AF-A0A336JPB7-F1
#
_entry.id   AF-A0A336JPB7-F1
#
_cell.length_a   1.000
_cell.length_b   1.000
_cell.length_c   1.000
_cell.angle_alpha   90.00
_cell.angle_beta   90.00
_cell.angle_gamma   90.00
#
_symmetry.space_group_name_H-M   'P 1'
#
loop_
_entity.id
_entity.type
_entity.pdbx_description
1 polymer ?
#
loop_
_entity_poly.entity_id
_entity_poly.type
_entity_poly.pdbx_seq_one_letter_code
_entity_poly.pdbx_strand_id
1 'polypeptide(L)'
;MVATEVKGLSQQTSNATVDIRSRIDRLRDDIATIVSAMSDCTSAAVESREVVNSLGEAMNGVSERVAGVTDGMAEIATILNQQSQASSEIANGISTIAEQTEKSVAQVGHISDQLDQVQALVGGDLEELSRMTFDGLIPRLAKADHIAWKKRLADMAAGRAKLSSSELTDHHSCRLGKWYYGDASKGSRTHPAFAALEQPHALVHEHGKAAARLMQSGDLAGAMAEIDQVGHASKEVLRLIDRLVK
;
A
#
# COMPACT_ATOMS: atom_id res chain seq x y z
N MET A 1 -6.07 -37.39 -126.10
CA MET A 1 -6.94 -37.67 -124.94
C MET A 1 -6.12 -37.97 -123.69
N VAL A 2 -5.22 -38.97 -123.73
CA VAL A 2 -4.31 -39.32 -122.63
C VAL A 2 -3.41 -38.16 -122.14
N ALA A 3 -2.86 -37.34 -123.05
CA ALA A 3 -2.01 -36.20 -122.66
C ALA A 3 -2.76 -35.09 -121.89
N THR A 4 -4.06 -34.93 -122.13
CA THR A 4 -4.90 -33.93 -121.46
C THR A 4 -5.28 -34.38 -120.05
N GLU A 5 -5.57 -35.68 -119.85
CA GLU A 5 -5.78 -36.30 -118.54
C GLU A 5 -4.52 -36.30 -117.68
N VAL A 6 -3.36 -36.64 -118.25
CA VAL A 6 -2.07 -36.60 -117.53
C VAL A 6 -1.72 -35.18 -117.08
N LYS A 7 -2.03 -34.17 -117.89
CA LYS A 7 -1.85 -32.74 -117.54
C LYS A 7 -2.82 -32.31 -116.43
N GLY A 8 -4.07 -32.76 -116.49
CA GLY A 8 -5.07 -32.53 -115.44
C GLY A 8 -4.67 -33.16 -114.11
N LEU A 9 -4.23 -34.41 -114.12
CA LEU A 9 -3.77 -35.13 -112.93
C LEU A 9 -2.49 -34.52 -112.35
N SER A 10 -1.55 -34.10 -113.19
CA SER A 10 -0.34 -33.39 -112.76
C SER A 10 -0.68 -32.04 -112.13
N GLN A 11 -1.64 -31.29 -112.68
CA GLN A 11 -2.09 -30.03 -112.11
C GLN A 11 -2.79 -30.24 -110.77
N GLN A 12 -3.62 -31.29 -110.65
CA GLN A 12 -4.32 -31.63 -109.41
C GLN A 12 -3.33 -32.08 -108.32
N THR A 13 -2.32 -32.86 -108.69
CA THR A 13 -1.23 -33.27 -107.80
C THR A 13 -0.38 -32.07 -107.34
N SER A 14 -0.09 -31.14 -108.25
CA SER A 14 0.60 -29.88 -107.93
C SER A 14 -0.20 -29.04 -106.93
N ASN A 15 -1.50 -28.85 -107.18
CA ASN A 15 -2.39 -28.11 -106.28
C ASN A 15 -2.51 -28.78 -104.91
N ALA A 16 -2.62 -30.12 -104.86
CA ALA A 16 -2.62 -30.87 -103.59
C ALA A 16 -1.30 -30.71 -102.83
N THR A 17 -0.16 -30.68 -103.53
CA THR A 17 1.16 -30.45 -102.93
C THR A 17 1.26 -29.04 -102.33
N VAL A 18 0.67 -28.03 -102.99
CA VAL A 18 0.58 -26.65 -102.47
C VAL A 18 -0.32 -26.57 -101.23
N ASP A 19 -1.46 -27.27 -101.21
CA ASP A 19 -2.35 -27.30 -100.03
C ASP A 19 -1.69 -27.99 -98.83
N ILE A 20 -1.02 -29.14 -99.06
CA ILE A 20 -0.25 -29.83 -98.03
C ILE A 20 0.85 -28.91 -97.49
N ARG A 21 1.57 -28.19 -98.36
CA ARG A 21 2.60 -27.23 -97.93
C ARG A 21 2.01 -26.14 -97.04
N SER A 22 0.87 -25.55 -97.43
CA SER A 22 0.18 -24.54 -96.61
C SER A 22 -0.28 -25.09 -95.26
N ARG A 23 -0.77 -26.33 -95.20
CA ARG A 23 -1.14 -26.99 -93.93
C ARG A 23 0.08 -27.24 -93.05
N ILE A 24 1.20 -27.65 -93.63
CA ILE A 24 2.46 -27.84 -92.90
C ILE A 24 2.96 -26.50 -92.34
N ASP A 25 2.87 -25.41 -93.11
CA ASP A 25 3.28 -24.09 -92.63
C ASP A 25 2.40 -23.62 -91.46
N ARG A 26 1.06 -23.79 -91.53
CA ARG A 26 0.18 -23.51 -90.37
C ARG A 26 0.49 -24.38 -89.16
N LEU A 27 0.72 -25.68 -89.35
CA LEU A 27 1.10 -26.57 -88.26
C LEU A 27 2.42 -26.15 -87.61
N ARG A 28 3.38 -25.63 -88.39
CA ARG A 28 4.63 -25.08 -87.85
C ARG A 28 4.38 -23.84 -87.01
N ASP A 29 3.51 -22.94 -87.44
CA ASP A 29 3.12 -21.75 -86.67
C ASP A 29 2.38 -22.12 -85.38
N ASP A 30 1.45 -23.08 -85.44
CA ASP A 30 0.74 -23.59 -84.27
C ASP A 30 1.70 -24.24 -83.26
N ILE A 31 2.64 -25.06 -83.74
CA ILE A 31 3.68 -25.68 -82.90
C ILE A 31 4.57 -24.60 -82.26
N ALA A 32 4.97 -23.57 -83.00
CA ALA A 32 5.76 -22.46 -82.45
C ALA A 32 5.01 -21.73 -81.33
N THR A 33 3.71 -21.52 -81.51
CA THR A 33 2.84 -20.91 -80.48
C THR A 33 2.73 -21.78 -79.24
N ILE A 34 2.53 -23.10 -79.40
CA ILE A 34 2.50 -24.06 -78.28
C ILE A 34 3.82 -24.05 -77.52
N VAL A 35 4.96 -24.07 -78.23
CA VAL A 35 6.29 -24.04 -77.61
C VAL A 35 6.48 -22.76 -76.80
N SER A 36 6.06 -21.60 -77.31
CA SER A 36 6.09 -20.34 -76.55
C SER A 36 5.23 -20.43 -75.29
N ALA A 37 4.00 -20.89 -75.40
CA ALA A 37 3.10 -21.04 -74.25
C ALA A 37 3.64 -22.03 -73.19
N MET A 38 4.29 -23.12 -73.62
CA MET A 38 4.95 -24.05 -72.68
C MET A 38 6.16 -23.42 -72.00
N SER A 39 6.93 -22.59 -72.72
CA SER A 39 8.04 -21.82 -72.13
C SER A 39 7.53 -20.85 -71.07
N ASP A 40 6.46 -20.11 -71.35
CA ASP A 40 5.84 -19.18 -70.41
C ASP A 40 5.29 -19.91 -69.16
N CYS A 41 4.63 -21.05 -69.36
CA CYS A 41 4.12 -21.89 -68.28
C CYS A 41 5.26 -22.43 -67.40
N THR A 42 6.39 -22.81 -68.01
CA THR A 42 7.58 -23.26 -67.28
C THR A 42 8.17 -22.12 -66.44
N SER A 43 8.27 -20.91 -67.00
CA SER A 43 8.73 -19.73 -66.25
C SER A 43 7.80 -19.39 -65.08
N ALA A 44 6.48 -19.38 -65.30
CA ALA A 44 5.50 -19.15 -64.25
C ALA A 44 5.56 -20.23 -63.14
N ALA A 45 5.83 -21.49 -63.50
CA ALA A 45 6.00 -22.57 -62.53
C ALA A 45 7.26 -22.38 -61.66
N VAL A 46 8.34 -21.85 -62.23
CA VAL A 46 9.58 -21.52 -61.49
C VAL A 46 9.34 -20.37 -60.51
N GLU A 47 8.68 -19.29 -60.94
CA GLU A 47 8.34 -18.16 -60.08
C GLU A 47 7.40 -18.57 -58.94
N SER A 48 6.38 -19.36 -59.25
CA SER A 48 5.44 -19.90 -58.24
C SER A 48 6.17 -20.74 -57.18
N ARG A 49 7.18 -21.52 -57.59
CA ARG A 49 8.00 -22.29 -56.64
C ARG A 49 8.79 -21.40 -55.67
N GLU A 50 9.29 -20.26 -56.14
CA GLU A 50 9.99 -19.29 -55.29
C GLU A 50 9.05 -18.65 -54.25
N VAL A 51 7.83 -18.29 -54.66
CA VAL A 51 6.79 -17.77 -53.76
C VAL A 51 6.40 -18.82 -52.72
N VAL A 52 6.22 -20.09 -53.11
CA VAL A 52 5.90 -21.18 -52.19
C VAL A 52 7.02 -21.41 -51.16
N ASN A 53 8.29 -21.32 -51.58
CA ASN A 53 9.42 -21.42 -50.65
C ASN A 53 9.42 -20.28 -49.62
N SER A 54 9.21 -19.04 -50.09
CA SER A 54 9.13 -17.86 -49.22
C SER A 54 7.96 -17.95 -48.23
N LEU A 55 6.82 -18.48 -48.69
CA LEU A 55 5.67 -18.77 -47.83
C LEU A 55 6.01 -19.81 -46.76
N GLY A 56 6.75 -20.86 -47.12
CA GLY A 56 7.22 -21.88 -46.19
C GLY A 56 8.10 -21.29 -45.08
N GLU A 57 9.04 -20.41 -45.43
CA GLU A 57 9.88 -19.70 -44.45
C GLU A 57 9.05 -18.80 -43.52
N ALA A 58 8.09 -18.05 -44.08
CA ALA A 58 7.20 -17.22 -43.28
C ALA A 58 6.35 -18.05 -42.30
N MET A 59 5.84 -19.21 -42.72
CA MET A 59 5.07 -20.12 -41.86
C MET A 59 5.92 -20.75 -40.75
N ASN A 60 7.19 -21.06 -41.02
CA ASN A 60 8.13 -21.50 -39.99
C ASN A 60 8.34 -20.39 -38.94
N GLY A 61 8.54 -19.15 -39.38
CA GLY A 61 8.67 -18.00 -38.47
C GLY A 61 7.42 -17.73 -37.63
N VAL A 62 6.22 -17.94 -38.19
CA VAL A 62 4.97 -17.88 -37.41
C VAL A 62 4.92 -18.99 -36.36
N SER A 63 5.31 -20.22 -36.72
CA SER A 63 5.31 -21.37 -35.82
C SER A 63 6.26 -21.16 -34.63
N GLU A 64 7.46 -20.62 -34.86
CA GLU A 64 8.41 -20.27 -33.79
C GLU A 64 7.86 -19.19 -32.86
N ARG A 65 7.20 -18.16 -33.39
CA ARG A 65 6.58 -17.11 -32.57
C ARG A 65 5.43 -17.66 -31.72
N VAL A 66 4.61 -18.55 -32.27
CA VAL A 66 3.53 -19.21 -31.53
C VAL A 66 4.08 -20.10 -30.42
N ALA A 67 5.17 -20.83 -30.67
CA ALA A 67 5.86 -21.58 -29.63
C ALA A 67 6.35 -20.65 -28.50
N GLY A 68 7.03 -19.55 -28.85
CA GLY A 68 7.49 -18.57 -27.85
C GLY A 68 6.36 -17.93 -27.03
N VAL A 69 5.22 -17.64 -27.65
CA VAL A 69 4.02 -17.17 -26.92
C VAL A 69 3.50 -18.25 -25.97
N THR A 70 3.50 -19.51 -26.39
CA THR A 70 3.04 -20.64 -25.56
C THR A 70 3.93 -20.83 -24.34
N ASP A 71 5.25 -20.74 -24.50
CA ASP A 71 6.21 -20.81 -23.40
C ASP A 71 6.02 -19.63 -22.43
N GLY A 72 5.84 -18.41 -22.95
CA GLY A 72 5.55 -17.23 -22.13
C GLY A 72 4.24 -17.36 -21.33
N MET A 73 3.21 -17.97 -21.92
CA MET A 73 1.95 -18.24 -21.18
C MET A 73 2.14 -19.25 -20.06
N ALA A 74 3.00 -20.26 -20.24
CA ALA A 74 3.32 -21.23 -19.20
C ALA A 74 4.09 -20.60 -18.02
N GLU A 75 5.00 -19.67 -18.32
CA GLU A 75 5.72 -18.90 -17.30
C GLU A 75 4.76 -17.99 -16.51
N ILE A 76 3.88 -17.25 -17.21
CA ILE A 76 2.86 -16.41 -16.57
C ILE A 76 1.94 -17.24 -15.67
N ALA A 77 1.50 -18.42 -16.11
CA ALA A 77 0.68 -19.30 -15.28
C ALA A 77 1.40 -19.73 -13.99
N THR A 78 2.71 -19.99 -14.07
CA THR A 78 3.54 -20.32 -12.90
C THR A 78 3.63 -19.15 -11.93
N ILE A 79 3.88 -17.93 -12.44
CA ILE A 79 3.93 -16.70 -11.64
C ILE A 79 2.58 -16.43 -10.97
N LEU A 80 1.47 -16.59 -11.70
CA LEU A 80 0.12 -16.41 -11.15
C LEU A 80 -0.18 -17.39 -10.01
N ASN A 81 0.28 -18.64 -10.12
CA ASN A 81 0.14 -19.62 -9.04
C ASN A 81 0.95 -19.22 -7.80
N GLN A 82 2.19 -18.76 -7.96
CA GLN A 82 3.01 -18.25 -6.86
C GLN A 82 2.39 -17.01 -6.21
N GLN A 83 1.88 -16.07 -7.02
CA GLN A 83 1.21 -14.87 -6.53
C GLN A 83 -0.07 -15.20 -5.74
N SER A 84 -0.83 -16.20 -6.17
CA SER A 84 -2.01 -16.67 -5.45
C SER A 84 -1.64 -17.22 -4.07
N GLN A 85 -0.56 -18.01 -3.98
CA GLN A 85 -0.05 -18.53 -2.70
C GLN A 85 0.40 -17.40 -1.77
N ALA A 86 1.22 -16.47 -2.26
CA ALA A 86 1.65 -15.30 -1.49
C ALA A 86 0.46 -14.45 -1.01
N SER A 87 -0.57 -14.29 -1.84
CA SER A 87 -1.79 -13.56 -1.46
C SER A 87 -2.55 -14.28 -0.34
N SER A 88 -2.58 -15.61 -0.36
CA SER A 88 -3.21 -16.41 0.70
C SER A 88 -2.43 -16.31 2.02
N GLU A 89 -1.10 -16.29 1.97
CA GLU A 89 -0.25 -16.07 3.16
C GLU A 89 -0.49 -14.69 3.76
N ILE A 90 -0.58 -13.65 2.92
CA ILE A 90 -0.91 -12.28 3.37
C ILE A 90 -2.27 -12.25 4.06
N ALA A 91 -3.30 -12.88 3.46
CA ALA A 91 -4.64 -12.92 4.05
C ALA A 91 -4.64 -13.60 5.43
N ASN A 92 -3.92 -14.71 5.57
CA ASN A 92 -3.74 -15.38 6.86
C ASN A 92 -3.03 -14.50 7.88
N GLY A 93 -1.94 -13.83 7.47
CA GLY A 93 -1.21 -12.89 8.32
C GLY A 93 -2.08 -11.73 8.81
N ILE A 94 -2.93 -11.17 7.95
CA ILE A 94 -3.90 -10.13 8.34
C ILE A 94 -4.87 -10.66 9.41
N SER A 95 -5.38 -11.89 9.25
CA SER A 95 -6.27 -12.48 10.25
C SER A 95 -5.59 -12.65 11.61
N THR A 96 -4.32 -13.09 11.63
CA THR A 96 -3.55 -13.20 12.88
C THR A 96 -3.29 -11.83 13.52
N ILE A 97 -2.98 -10.81 12.73
CA ILE A 97 -2.80 -9.44 13.22
C ILE A 97 -4.10 -8.91 13.83
N ALA A 98 -5.24 -9.15 13.20
CA ALA A 98 -6.54 -8.76 13.72
C ALA A 98 -6.81 -9.41 15.09
N GLU A 99 -6.62 -10.73 15.19
CA GLU A 99 -6.79 -11.47 16.46
C GLU A 99 -5.85 -10.95 17.56
N GLN A 100 -4.59 -10.68 17.22
CA GLN A 100 -3.61 -10.16 18.18
C GLN A 100 -3.95 -8.73 18.61
N THR A 101 -4.51 -7.93 17.71
CA THR A 101 -4.98 -6.56 18.01
C THR A 101 -6.15 -6.62 19.00
N GLU A 102 -7.13 -7.49 18.78
CA GLU A 102 -8.26 -7.69 19.71
C GLU A 102 -7.77 -8.11 21.10
N LYS A 103 -6.84 -9.07 21.19
CA LYS A 103 -6.22 -9.48 22.45
C LYS A 103 -5.50 -8.32 23.14
N SER A 104 -4.77 -7.52 22.38
CA SER A 104 -4.03 -6.37 22.92
C SER A 104 -4.97 -5.31 23.49
N VAL A 105 -6.08 -5.02 22.79
CA VAL A 105 -7.12 -4.11 23.29
C VAL A 105 -7.73 -4.64 24.59
N ALA A 106 -8.04 -5.94 24.68
CA ALA A 106 -8.56 -6.56 25.90
C ALA A 106 -7.55 -6.46 27.06
N GLN A 107 -6.27 -6.73 26.81
CA GLN A 107 -5.20 -6.61 27.81
C GLN A 107 -5.04 -5.18 28.32
N VAL A 108 -5.07 -4.18 27.44
CA VAL A 108 -5.05 -2.77 27.83
C VAL A 108 -6.27 -2.45 28.71
N GLY A 109 -7.44 -2.97 28.38
CA GLY A 109 -8.64 -2.87 29.22
C GLY A 109 -8.42 -3.42 30.64
N HIS A 110 -7.86 -4.62 30.75
CA HIS A 110 -7.54 -5.23 32.05
C HIS A 110 -6.51 -4.44 32.85
N ILE A 111 -5.47 -3.90 32.20
CA ILE A 111 -4.47 -3.05 32.87
C ILE A 111 -5.14 -1.79 33.43
N SER A 112 -6.00 -1.13 32.64
CA SER A 112 -6.77 0.02 33.12
C SER A 112 -7.64 -0.34 34.34
N ASP A 113 -8.30 -1.50 34.34
CA ASP A 113 -9.11 -1.94 35.48
C ASP A 113 -8.25 -2.22 36.74
N GLN A 114 -7.05 -2.77 36.56
CA GLN A 114 -6.10 -2.95 37.66
C GLN A 114 -5.60 -1.61 38.20
N LEU A 115 -5.34 -0.63 37.33
CA LEU A 115 -4.98 0.74 37.73
C LEU A 115 -6.11 1.42 38.50
N ASP A 116 -7.37 1.18 38.12
CA ASP A 116 -8.54 1.66 38.87
C ASP A 116 -8.54 1.14 40.31
N GLN A 117 -8.27 -0.16 40.50
CA GLN A 117 -8.21 -0.79 41.83
C GLN A 117 -7.06 -0.23 42.67
N VAL A 118 -5.86 -0.09 42.10
CA VAL A 118 -4.71 0.50 42.79
C VAL A 118 -4.99 1.95 43.18
N GLN A 119 -5.61 2.73 42.29
CA GLN A 119 -5.98 4.11 42.56
C GLN A 119 -7.00 4.22 43.70
N ALA A 120 -7.96 3.30 43.79
CA ALA A 120 -8.94 3.26 44.88
C ALA A 120 -8.26 3.00 46.24
N LEU A 121 -7.34 2.03 46.29
CA LEU A 121 -6.57 1.71 47.50
C LEU A 121 -5.69 2.89 47.95
N VAL A 122 -4.88 3.41 47.03
CA VAL A 122 -3.97 4.55 47.31
C VAL A 122 -4.76 5.82 47.64
N GLY A 123 -5.93 6.02 47.03
CA GLY A 123 -6.82 7.13 47.33
C GLY A 123 -7.30 7.13 48.77
N GLY A 124 -7.68 5.97 49.31
CA GLY A 124 -8.06 5.80 50.71
C GLY A 124 -6.91 6.14 51.67
N ASP A 125 -5.71 5.61 51.40
CA ASP A 125 -4.51 5.86 52.20
C ASP A 125 -4.09 7.35 52.17
N LEU A 126 -4.19 8.00 51.00
CA LEU A 126 -3.89 9.43 50.84
C LEU A 126 -4.90 10.31 51.57
N GLU A 127 -6.17 9.92 51.61
CA GLU A 127 -7.20 10.66 52.37
C GLU A 127 -6.89 10.59 53.86
N GLU A 128 -6.45 9.43 54.37
CA GLU A 128 -6.00 9.28 55.75
C GLU A 128 -4.74 10.10 56.04
N LEU A 129 -3.73 10.05 55.17
CA LEU A 129 -2.50 10.87 55.30
C LEU A 129 -2.79 12.38 55.21
N SER A 130 -3.79 12.80 54.44
CA SER A 130 -4.16 14.22 54.33
C SER A 130 -4.72 14.82 55.62
N ARG A 131 -5.19 13.97 56.55
CA ARG A 131 -5.62 14.37 57.89
C ARG A 131 -4.45 14.59 58.85
N MET A 132 -3.25 14.14 58.50
CA MET A 132 -2.01 14.41 59.24
C MET A 132 -1.38 15.73 58.76
N THR A 133 -0.57 16.38 59.59
CA THR A 133 0.16 17.60 59.21
C THR A 133 1.66 17.44 59.45
N PHE A 134 2.45 17.53 58.38
CA PHE A 134 3.92 17.52 58.44
C PHE A 134 4.52 18.28 57.23
N ASP A 135 5.80 18.66 57.34
CA ASP A 135 6.51 19.42 56.32
C ASP A 135 6.65 18.64 55.00
N GLY A 136 6.28 19.28 53.89
CA GLY A 136 6.35 18.66 52.56
C GLY A 136 5.17 17.75 52.20
N LEU A 137 4.10 17.70 53.02
CA LEU A 137 2.88 16.94 52.74
C LEU A 137 2.22 17.34 51.41
N ILE A 138 2.03 18.64 51.16
CA ILE A 138 1.32 19.11 49.95
C ILE A 138 2.07 18.77 48.65
N PRO A 139 3.40 18.99 48.54
CA PRO A 139 4.18 18.47 47.43
C PRO A 139 4.05 16.95 47.21
N ARG A 140 3.99 16.14 48.28
CA ARG A 140 3.78 14.68 48.16
C ARG A 140 2.39 14.33 47.64
N LEU A 141 1.35 14.98 48.16
CA LEU A 141 -0.03 14.82 47.69
C LEU A 141 -0.18 15.25 46.22
N ALA A 142 0.51 16.32 45.82
CA ALA A 142 0.50 16.81 44.44
C ALA A 142 1.02 15.78 43.43
N LYS A 143 1.97 14.90 43.81
CA LYS A 143 2.42 13.81 42.93
C LYS A 143 1.29 12.84 42.62
N ALA A 144 0.53 12.45 43.65
CA ALA A 144 -0.61 11.56 43.47
C ALA A 144 -1.71 12.21 42.64
N ASP A 145 -2.01 13.49 42.89
CA ASP A 145 -2.95 14.28 42.09
C ASP A 145 -2.54 14.31 40.61
N HIS A 146 -1.24 14.50 40.30
CA HIS A 146 -0.72 14.50 38.92
C HIS A 146 -0.85 13.13 38.23
N ILE A 147 -0.52 12.04 38.93
CA ILE A 147 -0.64 10.68 38.38
C ILE A 147 -2.12 10.35 38.09
N ALA A 148 -3.00 10.65 39.04
CA ALA A 148 -4.44 10.47 38.89
C ALA A 148 -4.99 11.28 37.70
N TRP A 149 -4.52 12.51 37.54
CA TRP A 149 -4.93 13.39 36.45
C TRP A 149 -4.45 12.89 35.08
N LYS A 150 -3.20 12.45 34.95
CA LYS A 150 -2.67 11.86 33.69
C LYS A 150 -3.44 10.60 33.29
N LYS A 151 -3.79 9.76 34.27
CA LYS A 151 -4.57 8.54 34.03
C LYS A 151 -5.99 8.88 33.53
N ARG A 152 -6.65 9.88 34.10
CA ARG A 152 -7.94 10.38 33.58
C ARG A 152 -7.86 10.86 32.13
N LEU A 153 -6.78 11.53 31.75
CA LEU A 153 -6.56 11.97 30.36
C LEU A 153 -6.38 10.77 29.42
N ALA A 154 -5.68 9.73 29.86
CA ALA A 154 -5.55 8.48 29.12
C ALA A 154 -6.90 7.73 29.01
N ASP A 155 -7.70 7.68 30.07
CA ASP A 155 -9.04 7.09 30.06
C ASP A 155 -9.97 7.82 29.08
N MET A 156 -9.83 9.14 28.96
CA MET A 156 -10.57 9.93 27.99
C MET A 156 -10.11 9.67 26.55
N ALA A 157 -8.80 9.52 26.31
CA ALA A 157 -8.26 9.11 25.01
C ALA A 157 -8.77 7.73 24.58
N ALA A 158 -8.91 6.83 25.56
CA ALA A 158 -9.45 5.47 25.36
C ALA A 158 -10.98 5.43 25.29
N GLY A 159 -11.68 6.57 25.37
CA GLY A 159 -13.14 6.65 25.36
C GLY A 159 -13.83 6.08 26.61
N ARG A 160 -13.07 5.71 27.65
CA ARG A 160 -13.57 5.19 28.93
C ARG A 160 -14.11 6.28 29.85
N ALA A 161 -13.71 7.53 29.64
CA ALA A 161 -14.16 8.68 30.42
C ALA A 161 -14.48 9.87 29.52
N LYS A 162 -15.41 10.73 29.95
CA LYS A 162 -15.61 12.05 29.37
C LYS A 162 -15.19 13.08 30.40
N LEU A 163 -14.09 13.80 30.15
CA LEU A 163 -13.79 15.02 30.90
C LEU A 163 -14.32 16.20 30.10
N SER A 164 -15.04 17.07 30.77
CA SER A 164 -15.32 18.39 30.22
C SER A 164 -14.04 19.23 30.28
N SER A 165 -13.79 20.07 29.26
CA SER A 165 -12.63 20.97 29.27
C SER A 165 -12.69 21.96 30.45
N SER A 166 -13.88 22.16 31.03
CA SER A 166 -14.14 22.98 32.22
C SER A 166 -13.70 22.32 33.54
N GLU A 167 -13.61 20.99 33.61
CA GLU A 167 -13.08 20.28 34.79
C GLU A 167 -11.55 20.31 34.85
N LEU A 168 -10.89 20.64 33.73
CA LEU A 168 -9.46 20.88 33.67
C LEU A 168 -9.17 22.28 34.22
N THR A 169 -9.17 22.35 35.55
CA THR A 169 -8.82 23.55 36.30
C THR A 169 -7.46 24.12 35.86
N ASP A 170 -7.33 25.45 35.99
CA ASP A 170 -6.05 26.12 35.79
C ASP A 170 -5.00 25.65 36.78
N HIS A 171 -3.72 25.69 36.38
CA HIS A 171 -2.59 25.27 37.20
C HIS A 171 -2.47 26.07 38.50
N HIS A 172 -3.01 27.29 38.57
CA HIS A 172 -3.14 28.06 39.82
C HIS A 172 -4.21 27.51 40.78
N SER A 173 -5.26 26.87 40.25
CA SER A 173 -6.44 26.44 41.00
C SER A 173 -6.31 25.01 41.55
N CYS A 174 -5.34 24.24 41.06
CA CYS A 174 -5.04 22.90 41.57
C CYS A 174 -4.37 22.96 42.96
N ARG A 175 -4.32 21.83 43.68
CA ARG A 175 -3.72 21.75 45.03
C ARG A 175 -2.27 22.25 45.04
N LEU A 176 -1.50 21.87 44.03
CA LEU A 176 -0.10 22.29 43.88
C LEU A 176 0.02 23.80 43.61
N GLY A 177 -0.83 24.35 42.73
CA GLY A 177 -0.88 25.78 42.44
C GLY A 177 -1.21 26.61 43.68
N LYS A 178 -2.29 26.25 44.38
CA LYS A 178 -2.69 26.93 45.62
C LYS A 178 -1.58 26.93 46.67
N TRP A 179 -0.83 25.84 46.78
CA TRP A 179 0.34 25.79 47.65
C TRP A 179 1.48 26.67 47.12
N TYR A 180 1.84 26.56 45.84
CA TYR A 180 2.94 27.29 45.22
C TYR A 180 2.78 28.81 45.41
N TYR A 181 1.61 29.36 45.07
CA TYR A 181 1.34 30.80 45.18
C TYR A 181 0.94 31.24 46.60
N GLY A 182 0.53 30.30 47.46
CA GLY A 182 0.08 30.57 48.82
C GLY A 182 1.21 30.77 49.84
N ASP A 183 0.82 31.09 51.06
CA ASP A 183 1.75 31.33 52.16
C ASP A 183 2.44 30.05 52.66
N ALA A 184 1.83 28.88 52.44
CA ALA A 184 2.36 27.58 52.83
C ALA A 184 3.64 27.18 52.06
N SER A 185 3.96 27.84 50.94
CA SER A 185 5.21 27.61 50.22
C SER A 185 6.38 28.48 50.70
N LYS A 186 6.16 29.47 51.58
CA LYS A 186 7.17 30.48 51.96
C LYS A 186 8.53 29.86 52.36
N GLY A 187 8.50 28.77 53.12
CA GLY A 187 9.71 28.05 53.56
C GLY A 187 10.48 27.35 52.43
N SER A 188 9.82 27.05 51.30
CA SER A 188 10.43 26.37 50.14
C SER A 188 10.86 27.33 49.02
N ARG A 189 10.49 28.62 49.09
CA ARG A 189 10.74 29.59 48.00
C ARG A 189 12.22 29.86 47.72
N THR A 190 13.09 29.63 48.70
CA THR A 190 14.55 29.77 48.54
C THR A 190 15.19 28.59 47.82
N HIS A 191 14.46 27.48 47.64
CA HIS A 191 14.99 26.29 47.01
C HIS A 191 14.98 26.43 45.47
N PRO A 192 16.08 26.15 44.74
CA PRO A 192 16.14 26.32 43.28
C PRO A 192 15.07 25.52 42.51
N ALA A 193 14.70 24.34 43.01
CA ALA A 193 13.65 23.53 42.38
C ALA A 193 12.24 24.09 42.58
N PHE A 194 12.04 25.06 43.50
CA PHE A 194 10.77 25.76 43.66
C PHE A 194 10.48 26.61 42.42
N ALA A 195 11.34 27.58 42.11
CA ALA A 195 11.16 28.45 40.95
C ALA A 195 11.10 27.67 39.62
N ALA A 196 11.89 26.60 39.50
CA ALA A 196 11.89 25.76 38.31
C ALA A 196 10.59 24.93 38.11
N LEU A 197 9.74 24.79 39.13
CA LEU A 197 8.53 23.95 39.09
C LEU A 197 7.39 24.59 38.30
N GLU A 198 7.31 25.91 38.27
CA GLU A 198 6.16 26.66 37.74
C GLU A 198 5.91 26.39 36.26
N GLN A 199 6.95 26.54 35.44
CA GLN A 199 6.86 26.34 33.99
C GLN A 199 6.42 24.92 33.60
N PRO A 200 7.09 23.83 34.04
CA PRO A 200 6.65 22.48 33.67
C PRO A 200 5.27 22.15 34.24
N HIS A 201 4.88 22.72 35.39
CA HIS A 201 3.53 22.55 35.93
C HIS A 201 2.47 23.24 35.06
N ALA A 202 2.73 24.47 34.59
CA ALA A 202 1.85 25.17 33.66
C ALA A 202 1.69 24.40 32.34
N LEU A 203 2.78 23.88 31.78
CA LEU A 203 2.78 23.08 30.55
C LEU A 203 1.93 21.81 30.68
N VAL A 204 1.97 21.11 31.83
CA VAL A 204 1.10 19.94 32.07
C VAL A 204 -0.38 20.32 31.91
N HIS A 205 -0.82 21.43 32.49
CA HIS A 205 -2.21 21.87 32.38
C HIS A 205 -2.56 22.40 30.99
N GLU A 206 -1.64 23.12 30.35
CA GLU A 206 -1.82 23.65 28.99
C GLU A 206 -2.03 22.53 27.97
N HIS A 207 -1.08 21.60 27.89
CA HIS A 207 -1.17 20.44 27.00
C HIS A 207 -2.35 19.53 27.35
N GLY A 208 -2.68 19.39 28.64
CA GLY A 208 -3.87 18.65 29.07
C GLY A 208 -5.19 19.23 28.55
N LYS A 209 -5.33 20.56 28.62
CA LYS A 209 -6.49 21.27 28.08
C LYS A 209 -6.53 21.18 26.55
N ALA A 210 -5.38 21.29 25.89
CA ALA A 210 -5.28 21.12 24.44
C ALA A 210 -5.71 19.71 24.01
N ALA A 211 -5.17 18.67 24.66
CA ALA A 211 -5.53 17.28 24.43
C ALA A 211 -7.05 17.05 24.57
N ALA A 212 -7.66 17.54 25.65
CA ALA A 212 -9.09 17.35 25.88
C ALA A 212 -9.97 18.07 24.85
N ARG A 213 -9.57 19.26 24.38
CA ARG A 213 -10.26 19.97 23.29
C ARG A 213 -10.16 19.20 21.98
N LEU A 214 -8.96 18.72 21.62
CA LEU A 214 -8.73 17.97 20.40
C LEU A 214 -9.56 16.67 20.36
N MET A 215 -9.61 15.95 21.49
CA MET A 215 -10.49 14.78 21.66
C MET A 215 -11.98 15.12 21.49
N GLN A 216 -12.46 16.24 22.05
CA GLN A 216 -13.84 16.67 21.89
C GLN A 216 -14.18 17.06 20.45
N SER A 217 -13.21 17.60 19.70
CA SER A 217 -13.35 17.90 18.27
C SER A 217 -13.14 16.68 17.35
N GLY A 218 -12.78 15.51 17.90
CA GLY A 218 -12.54 14.28 17.13
C GLY A 218 -11.14 14.12 16.55
N ASP A 219 -10.22 15.06 16.81
CA ASP A 219 -8.81 14.94 16.41
C ASP A 219 -8.02 14.12 17.44
N LEU A 220 -8.11 12.79 17.32
CA LEU A 220 -7.40 11.86 18.18
C LEU A 220 -5.88 11.91 17.98
N ALA A 221 -5.41 12.15 16.75
CA ALA A 221 -3.98 12.19 16.46
C ALA A 221 -3.32 13.40 17.13
N GLY A 222 -3.93 14.59 16.98
CA GLY A 222 -3.50 15.79 17.69
C GLY A 222 -3.57 15.62 19.21
N ALA A 223 -4.65 15.02 19.71
CA ALA A 223 -4.80 14.76 21.15
C ALA A 223 -3.69 13.85 21.72
N MET A 224 -3.30 12.81 20.98
CA MET A 224 -2.22 11.91 21.40
C MET A 224 -0.86 12.64 21.45
N ALA A 225 -0.60 13.55 20.50
CA ALA A 225 0.60 14.36 20.52
C ALA A 225 0.66 15.27 21.76
N GLU A 226 -0.46 15.91 22.13
CA GLU A 226 -0.57 16.72 23.35
C GLU A 226 -0.42 15.89 24.64
N ILE A 227 -0.98 14.67 24.69
CA ILE A 227 -0.77 13.74 25.82
C ILE A 227 0.70 13.38 26.00
N ASP A 228 1.44 13.23 24.90
CA ASP A 228 2.88 12.97 24.97
C ASP A 228 3.64 14.18 25.56
N GLN A 229 3.26 15.40 25.20
CA GLN A 229 3.81 16.61 25.81
C GLN A 229 3.48 16.73 27.31
N VAL A 230 2.26 16.38 27.71
CA VAL A 230 1.89 16.21 29.13
C VAL A 230 2.83 15.23 29.82
N GLY A 231 3.14 14.10 29.17
CA GLY A 231 4.06 13.09 29.68
C GLY A 231 5.47 13.63 29.93
N HIS A 232 6.00 14.44 29.02
CA HIS A 232 7.31 15.08 29.15
C HIS A 232 7.33 16.10 30.30
N ALA A 233 6.37 17.03 30.32
CA ALA A 233 6.29 18.05 31.36
C ALA A 233 6.04 17.44 32.76
N SER A 234 5.21 16.40 32.84
CA SER A 234 4.90 15.70 34.09
C SER A 234 6.12 15.02 34.72
N LYS A 235 7.00 14.42 33.90
CA LYS A 235 8.26 13.84 34.40
C LYS A 235 9.12 14.90 35.09
N GLU A 236 9.18 16.10 34.53
CA GLU A 236 9.94 17.21 35.10
C GLU A 236 9.32 17.74 36.39
N VAL A 237 7.99 17.87 36.44
CA VAL A 237 7.25 18.21 37.68
C VAL A 237 7.58 17.22 38.80
N LEU A 238 7.45 15.91 38.55
CA LEU A 238 7.71 14.88 39.56
C LEU A 238 9.16 14.93 40.06
N ARG A 239 10.13 15.11 39.14
CA ARG A 239 11.56 15.23 39.45
C ARG A 239 11.87 16.45 40.32
N LEU A 240 11.21 17.58 40.06
CA LEU A 240 11.41 18.82 40.84
C LEU A 240 10.75 18.72 42.21
N ILE A 241 9.57 18.11 42.31
CA ILE A 241 8.93 17.82 43.59
C ILE A 241 9.80 16.85 44.42
N ASP A 242 10.42 15.82 43.83
CA ASP A 242 11.37 14.95 44.55
C ASP A 242 12.56 15.73 45.13
N ARG A 243 13.05 16.76 44.43
CA ARG A 243 14.15 17.60 44.92
C ARG A 243 13.71 18.59 46.01
N LEU A 244 12.44 19.00 46.02
CA LEU A 244 11.88 19.93 47.01
C LEU A 244 11.60 19.28 48.37
N VAL A 245 11.41 17.96 48.38
CA VAL A 245 10.93 17.20 49.54
C VAL A 245 12.02 16.31 50.14
N LYS A 246 13.23 16.34 49.56
CA LYS A 246 14.46 15.78 50.14
C LYS A 246 15.10 16.79 51.06
#